data_AF-A0A177LKI1-F1
#
_entry.id   AF-A0A177LKI1-F1
#
_cell.length_a   1.000
_cell.length_b   1.000
_cell.length_c   1.000
_cell.angle_alpha   90.00
_cell.angle_beta   90.00
_cell.angle_gamma   90.00
#
_symmetry.space_group_name_H-M   'P 1'
#
loop_
_entity.id
_entity.type
_entity.pdbx_description
1 polymer ?
#
loop_
_entity_poly.entity_id
_entity_poly.type
_entity_poly.pdbx_seq_one_letter_code
_entity_poly.pdbx_strand_id
1 'polypeptide(L)'
;MTFIFTNAQTIEEEVAKKSCECIQMKVSTNGQISKAETQKCVTKSGDEVLKSKDLQEVKRLTKNMEEVVKRLKIIYKMVEKCLPNSQ
;
A
#
# COMPACT_ATOMS: atom_id res chain seq x y z
N MET A 1 -16.27 17.91 14.16
CA MET A 1 -16.09 16.45 14.25
C MET A 1 -14.61 16.15 14.16
N THR A 2 -14.14 15.36 15.11
CA THR A 2 -12.75 15.24 15.58
C THR A 2 -11.94 14.34 14.65
N PHE A 3 -10.96 14.88 13.91
CA PHE A 3 -10.00 14.07 13.17
C PHE A 3 -8.89 13.61 14.14
N ILE A 4 -9.13 12.49 14.81
CA ILE A 4 -8.07 11.77 15.53
C ILE A 4 -7.39 10.87 14.50
N PHE A 5 -6.30 11.35 13.90
CA PHE A 5 -5.33 10.49 13.22
C PHE A 5 -3.97 10.64 13.90
N THR A 6 -3.92 10.27 15.18
CA THR A 6 -2.67 10.04 15.91
C THR A 6 -2.52 8.54 16.15
N ASN A 7 -2.25 7.81 15.06
CA ASN A 7 -1.47 6.60 15.14
C ASN A 7 -0.37 6.80 14.11
N ALA A 8 0.89 6.75 14.53
CA ALA A 8 2.03 6.78 13.63
C ALA A 8 1.98 5.51 12.75
N GLN A 9 1.17 5.54 11.70
CA GLN A 9 1.14 4.47 10.70
C GLN A 9 2.48 4.48 9.98
N THR A 10 3.15 3.34 9.95
CA THR A 10 4.39 3.24 9.17
C THR A 10 4.05 3.43 7.69
N ILE A 11 5.06 3.77 6.89
CA ILE A 11 4.88 3.93 5.43
C ILE A 11 4.28 2.65 4.83
N GLU A 12 4.67 1.48 5.32
CA GLU A 12 4.13 0.19 4.90
C GLU A 12 2.65 0.06 5.21
N GLU A 13 2.20 0.47 6.40
CA GLU A 13 0.79 0.42 6.78
C GLU A 13 -0.05 1.42 5.99
N GLU A 14 0.47 2.63 5.76
CA GLU A 14 -0.21 3.65 4.96
C GLU A 14 -0.37 3.19 3.50
N VAL A 15 0.69 2.62 2.93
CA VAL A 15 0.66 2.02 1.59
C VAL A 15 -0.30 0.84 1.55
N ALA A 16 -0.24 -0.07 2.53
CA ALA A 16 -1.14 -1.23 2.58
C ALA A 16 -2.60 -0.82 2.68
N LYS A 17 -2.93 0.17 3.53
CA LYS A 17 -4.29 0.69 3.69
C LYS A 17 -4.83 1.27 2.38
N LYS A 18 -4.07 2.18 1.74
CA LYS A 18 -4.45 2.75 0.44
C LYS A 18 -4.56 1.68 -0.66
N SER A 19 -3.69 0.67 -0.61
CA SER A 19 -3.73 -0.46 -1.55
C SER A 19 -5.03 -1.25 -1.37
N CYS A 20 -5.40 -1.53 -0.11
CA CYS A 20 -6.65 -2.23 0.21
C CYS A 20 -7.89 -1.44 -0.21
N GLU A 21 -7.90 -0.11 -0.02
CA GLU A 21 -8.99 0.75 -0.49
C GLU A 21 -9.13 0.68 -2.04
N CYS A 22 -8.01 0.72 -2.77
CA CYS A 22 -8.00 0.55 -4.22
C CYS A 22 -8.51 -0.84 -4.65
N ILE A 23 -8.09 -1.89 -3.94
CA ILE A 23 -8.52 -3.27 -4.20
C ILE A 23 -10.01 -3.44 -3.94
N GLN A 24 -10.51 -2.98 -2.79
CA GLN A 24 -11.93 -3.06 -2.46
C GLN A 24 -12.79 -2.30 -3.46
N MET A 25 -12.37 -1.12 -3.89
CA MET A 25 -13.06 -0.35 -4.92
C MET A 25 -13.13 -1.12 -6.24
N LYS A 26 -12.01 -1.75 -6.65
CA LYS A 26 -11.95 -2.56 -7.88
C LYS A 26 -12.83 -3.80 -7.80
N VAL A 27 -12.77 -4.53 -6.70
CA VAL A 27 -13.62 -5.71 -6.45
C VAL A 27 -15.10 -5.32 -6.41
N SER A 28 -15.43 -4.19 -5.78
CA SER A 28 -16.82 -3.68 -5.73
C SER A 28 -17.33 -3.27 -7.10
N THR A 29 -16.45 -2.80 -8.00
CA THR A 29 -16.82 -2.36 -9.35
C THR A 29 -16.90 -3.52 -10.34
N ASN A 30 -15.93 -4.44 -10.29
CA ASN A 30 -15.72 -5.47 -11.30
C ASN A 30 -16.09 -6.89 -10.81
N GLY A 31 -16.44 -7.06 -9.54
CA GLY A 31 -16.70 -8.36 -8.90
C GLY A 31 -15.44 -9.20 -8.62
N GLN A 32 -14.33 -8.91 -9.30
CA GLN A 32 -13.06 -9.61 -9.18
C GLN A 32 -11.89 -8.63 -9.37
N ILE A 33 -10.71 -9.04 -8.91
CA ILE A 33 -9.47 -8.30 -9.13
C ILE A 33 -8.37 -9.25 -9.61
N SER A 34 -7.67 -8.87 -10.67
CA SER A 34 -6.52 -9.63 -11.15
C SER A 34 -5.27 -9.29 -10.36
N LYS A 35 -4.29 -10.22 -10.31
CA LYS A 35 -2.98 -9.97 -9.69
C LYS A 35 -2.28 -8.73 -10.25
N ALA A 36 -2.45 -8.45 -11.54
CA ALA A 36 -1.92 -7.27 -12.19
C ALA A 36 -2.57 -5.97 -11.67
N GLU A 37 -3.89 -5.99 -11.40
CA GLU A 37 -4.58 -4.86 -10.79
C GLU A 37 -4.20 -4.67 -9.31
N THR A 38 -4.05 -5.76 -8.55
CA THR A 38 -3.50 -5.71 -7.19
C THR A 38 -2.12 -5.05 -7.18
N GLN A 39 -1.22 -5.48 -8.07
CA GLN A 39 0.11 -4.88 -8.18
C GLN A 39 0.04 -3.39 -8.55
N LYS A 40 -0.85 -3.01 -9.47
CA LYS A 40 -1.07 -1.59 -9.81
C LYS A 40 -1.56 -0.77 -8.61
N CYS A 41 -2.49 -1.31 -7.81
CA CYS A 41 -2.93 -0.66 -6.58
C CYS A 41 -1.77 -0.46 -5.62
N VAL A 42 -0.96 -1.50 -5.37
CA VAL A 42 0.21 -1.41 -4.49
C VAL A 42 1.24 -0.39 -4.98
N THR A 43 1.59 -0.41 -6.26
CA THR A 43 2.53 0.56 -6.83
C THR A 43 2.01 1.98 -6.74
N LYS A 44 0.75 2.22 -7.14
CA LYS A 44 0.15 3.56 -7.09
C LYS A 44 0.05 4.09 -5.66
N SER A 45 -0.35 3.26 -4.71
CA SER A 45 -0.41 3.63 -3.29
C SER A 45 1.00 3.89 -2.74
N GLY A 46 2.00 3.11 -3.14
CA GLY A 46 3.40 3.35 -2.84
C GLY A 46 3.87 4.72 -3.32
N ASP A 47 3.62 5.05 -4.58
CA ASP A 47 3.99 6.35 -5.16
C ASP A 47 3.26 7.52 -4.48
N GLU A 48 1.97 7.39 -4.18
CA GLU A 48 1.21 8.43 -3.49
C GLU A 48 1.73 8.70 -2.08
N VAL A 49 2.03 7.65 -1.32
CA VAL A 49 2.59 7.79 0.03
C VAL A 49 4.00 8.34 -0.03
N LEU A 50 4.84 7.86 -0.95
CA LEU A 50 6.21 8.39 -1.08
C LEU A 50 6.22 9.87 -1.53
N LYS A 51 5.29 10.28 -2.40
CA LYS A 51 5.14 11.69 -2.81
C LYS A 51 4.70 12.61 -1.66
N SER A 52 4.02 12.08 -0.64
CA SER A 52 3.62 12.87 0.53
C SER A 52 4.71 12.95 1.61
N LYS A 53 5.81 12.20 1.48
CA LYS A 53 6.98 12.27 2.37
C LYS A 53 8.05 13.24 1.84
N ASP A 54 8.93 13.66 2.75
CA ASP A 54 10.06 14.51 2.40
C ASP A 54 11.05 13.79 1.47
N LEU A 55 11.69 14.55 0.56
CA LEU A 55 12.68 14.01 -0.38
C LEU A 55 13.85 13.29 0.31
N GLN A 56 14.26 13.72 1.51
CA GLN A 56 15.28 13.02 2.28
C GLN A 56 14.80 11.67 2.81
N GLU A 57 13.55 11.57 3.25
CA GLU A 57 12.96 10.30 3.67
C GLU A 57 12.83 9.35 2.49
N VAL A 58 12.33 9.82 1.34
CA VAL A 58 12.25 9.02 0.11
C VAL A 58 13.62 8.52 -0.33
N LYS A 59 14.66 9.38 -0.30
CA LYS A 59 16.03 8.96 -0.59
C LYS A 59 16.52 7.91 0.40
N ARG A 60 16.25 8.06 1.69
CA ARG A 60 16.67 7.08 2.71
C ARG A 60 16.01 5.73 2.49
N LEU A 61 14.72 5.72 2.15
CA LEU A 61 13.92 4.52 1.86
C LEU A 61 14.39 3.80 0.59
N THR A 62 14.74 4.55 -0.45
CA THR A 62 15.11 4.00 -1.76
C THR A 62 16.61 3.69 -1.89
N LYS A 63 17.46 4.19 -0.97
CA LYS A 63 18.91 3.98 -1.00
C LYS A 63 19.32 2.51 -0.81
N ASN A 64 18.51 1.71 -0.11
CA ASN A 64 18.80 0.30 0.13
C ASN A 64 17.74 -0.58 -0.54
N MET A 65 18.07 -1.11 -1.72
CA MET A 65 17.18 -1.96 -2.51
C MET A 65 16.73 -3.22 -1.74
N GLU A 66 17.58 -3.78 -0.88
CA GLU A 66 17.26 -4.96 -0.08
C GLU A 66 16.21 -4.63 0.99
N GLU A 67 16.29 -3.44 1.57
CA GLU A 67 15.30 -2.93 2.52
C GLU A 67 13.96 -2.65 1.82
N VAL A 68 13.99 -2.04 0.63
CA VAL A 68 12.79 -1.81 -0.20
C VAL A 68 12.07 -3.13 -0.49
N VAL A 69 12.80 -4.19 -0.86
CA VAL A 69 12.22 -5.51 -1.10
C VAL A 69 11.60 -6.10 0.17
N LYS A 70 12.25 -5.96 1.33
CA LYS A 70 11.69 -6.40 2.63
C LYS A 70 10.40 -5.66 2.96
N ARG A 71 10.38 -4.33 2.78
CA ARG A 71 9.19 -3.48 2.99
C ARG A 71 8.05 -3.86 2.04
N LEU A 72 8.34 -4.08 0.75
CA LEU A 72 7.37 -4.59 -0.22
C LEU A 72 6.77 -5.93 0.21
N LYS A 73 7.58 -6.88 0.69
CA LYS A 73 7.06 -8.16 1.22
C LYS A 73 6.09 -7.96 2.38
N ILE A 74 6.37 -7.00 3.27
CA ILE A 74 5.47 -6.67 4.39
C ILE A 74 4.16 -6.09 3.86
N ILE A 75 4.23 -5.13 2.94
CA ILE A 75 3.06 -4.52 2.30
C ILE A 75 2.20 -5.59 1.62
N TYR A 76 2.80 -6.48 0.82
CA TYR A 76 2.06 -7.56 0.17
C TYR A 76 1.38 -8.50 1.18
N LYS A 77 2.06 -8.88 2.28
CA LYS A 77 1.44 -9.68 3.36
C LYS A 77 0.26 -8.97 4.04
N MET A 78 0.33 -7.65 4.19
CA MET A 78 -0.78 -6.87 4.73
C MET A 78 -1.94 -6.79 3.73
N VAL A 79 -1.62 -6.61 2.46
CA VAL A 79 -2.59 -6.54 1.37
C VAL A 79 -3.28 -7.89 1.12
N GLU A 80 -2.59 -9.01 1.32
CA GLU A 80 -3.22 -10.34 1.25
C GLU A 80 -4.42 -10.48 2.18
N LYS A 81 -4.42 -9.81 3.34
CA LYS A 81 -5.55 -9.84 4.29
C LYS A 81 -6.80 -9.12 3.78
N CYS A 82 -6.66 -8.24 2.79
CA CYS A 82 -7.75 -7.46 2.22
C CYS A 82 -8.10 -7.86 0.79
N LEU A 83 -7.36 -8.82 0.21
CA LEU A 83 -7.80 -9.48 -1.00
C LEU A 83 -9.08 -10.27 -0.67
N PRO A 84 -10.11 -10.24 -1.54
CA PRO A 84 -11.22 -11.16 -1.39
C PRO A 84 -10.63 -12.57 -1.43
N ASN A 85 -10.91 -13.37 -0.40
CA ASN A 85 -10.55 -14.78 -0.40
C ASN A 85 -11.07 -15.36 -1.72
N SER A 86 -10.16 -15.78 -2.60
CA SER A 86 -10.56 -16.51 -3.79
C SER A 86 -11.33 -17.73 -3.32
N GLN A 87 -12.65 -17.69 -3.44
CA GLN A 87 -13.48 -18.87 -3.54
C GLN A 87 -13.31 -19.48 -4.93
#